data_AF-A0A0K3A441-F1
#
_entry.id   AF-A0A0K3A441-F1
#
_cell.length_a   1.000
_cell.length_b   1.000
_cell.length_c   1.000
_cell.angle_alpha   90.00
_cell.angle_beta   90.00
_cell.angle_gamma   90.00
#
_symmetry.space_group_name_H-M   'P 1'
#
loop_
_entity.id
_entity.type
_entity.pdbx_description
1 polymer ?
#
loop_
_entity_poly.entity_id
_entity_poly.type
_entity_poly.pdbx_seq_one_letter_code
_entity_poly.pdbx_strand_id
1 'polypeptide(L)'
;MPVVTAWSTPGAAMLISSGGGLPLSEAIGAFVVAALLGTAAGFSGVFERMIRRIPVSLASAMLAGVLLRFGLDVFVAMQRQLGMALAMFAVYLLGRRAFPRYAVIATLAVGIAIAAGSGTLHLETAQLRLARPEFVWPTLSWQALFGIALPLFVVTMASQNLPGVAVIRASGYAVPISPTIGWIGVVNALLAPFGAYGLNLAAITAAICMGREAQEDP
;
A
#
# COMPACT_ATOMS: atom_id res chain seq x y z
N MET A 1 -8.42 -16.39 -10.33
CA MET A 1 -7.16 -16.14 -9.59
C MET A 1 -7.26 -14.77 -8.94
N PRO A 2 -7.18 -14.66 -7.61
CA PRO A 2 -7.31 -13.38 -6.92
C PRO A 2 -6.06 -12.52 -7.12
N VAL A 3 -6.23 -11.31 -7.65
CA VAL A 3 -5.18 -10.28 -7.72
C VAL A 3 -5.73 -9.05 -7.04
N VAL A 4 -5.18 -8.72 -5.87
CA VAL A 4 -5.59 -7.54 -5.10
C VAL A 4 -4.48 -6.50 -5.24
N THR A 5 -4.86 -5.29 -5.65
CA THR A 5 -3.94 -4.16 -5.78
C THR A 5 -4.32 -3.04 -4.82
N ALA A 6 -3.32 -2.32 -4.34
CA ALA A 6 -3.50 -1.18 -3.45
C ALA A 6 -2.41 -0.14 -3.70
N TRP A 7 -2.58 1.01 -3.07
CA TRP A 7 -1.59 2.08 -3.05
C TRP A 7 -0.32 1.65 -2.29
N SER A 8 0.84 2.19 -2.69
CA SER A 8 2.14 1.90 -2.08
C SER A 8 2.27 2.61 -0.73
N THR A 9 1.88 1.97 0.37
CA THR A 9 2.02 2.57 1.70
C THR A 9 3.46 3.03 2.00
N PRO A 10 4.51 2.23 1.73
CA PRO A 10 5.89 2.68 1.88
C PRO A 10 6.27 3.79 0.90
N GLY A 11 5.71 3.77 -0.31
CA GLY A 11 5.86 4.86 -1.28
C GLY A 11 5.29 6.18 -0.76
N ALA A 12 4.11 6.15 -0.14
CA ALA A 12 3.48 7.33 0.46
C ALA A 12 4.36 7.89 1.59
N ALA A 13 4.84 7.02 2.49
CA ALA A 13 5.73 7.41 3.57
C ALA A 13 7.03 8.03 3.05
N MET A 14 7.60 7.45 1.99
CA MET A 14 8.78 7.98 1.32
C MET A 14 8.51 9.39 0.78
N LEU A 15 7.38 9.61 0.10
CA LEU A 15 7.01 10.90 -0.48
C LEU A 15 6.85 12.00 0.55
N ILE A 16 6.38 11.68 1.76
CA ILE A 16 6.32 12.64 2.87
C ILE A 16 7.73 13.15 3.22
N SER A 17 8.74 12.27 3.17
CA SER A 17 10.13 12.61 3.48
C SER A 17 10.92 13.20 2.31
N SER A 18 10.61 12.82 1.06
CA SER A 18 11.39 13.19 -0.14
C SER A 18 10.73 14.26 -1.02
N GLY A 19 9.44 14.54 -0.83
CA GLY A 19 8.67 15.50 -1.64
C GLY A 19 8.78 16.95 -1.20
N GLY A 20 9.54 17.25 -0.14
CA GLY A 20 9.72 18.62 0.36
C GLY A 20 10.36 19.52 -0.68
N GLY A 21 9.59 20.48 -1.21
CA GLY A 21 10.09 21.58 -2.03
C GLY A 21 9.99 21.40 -3.55
N LEU A 22 9.50 20.27 -4.06
CA LEU A 22 9.27 20.06 -5.50
C LEU A 22 7.84 20.47 -5.91
N PRO A 23 7.66 21.09 -7.09
CA PRO A 23 6.33 21.35 -7.62
C PRO A 23 5.61 20.03 -7.94
N LEU A 24 4.28 20.02 -7.77
CA LEU A 24 3.46 18.82 -7.95
C LEU A 24 3.61 18.20 -9.35
N SER A 25 3.78 19.01 -10.40
CA SER A 25 3.99 18.55 -11.76
C SER A 25 5.26 17.71 -11.91
N GLU A 26 6.32 18.03 -11.15
CA GLU A 26 7.57 17.28 -11.13
C GLU A 26 7.44 15.96 -10.36
N ALA A 27 6.74 15.97 -9.23
CA ALA A 27 6.41 14.74 -8.51
C ALA A 27 5.58 13.79 -9.39
N ILE A 28 4.59 14.32 -10.12
CA ILE A 28 3.77 13.55 -11.05
C ILE A 28 4.59 13.02 -12.22
N GLY A 29 5.52 13.81 -12.78
CA GLY A 29 6.49 13.33 -13.75
C GLY A 29 7.32 12.16 -13.23
N ALA A 30 7.75 12.22 -11.96
CA ALA A 30 8.43 11.11 -11.31
C ALA A 30 7.54 9.87 -11.12
N PHE A 31 6.25 10.03 -10.81
CA PHE A 31 5.30 8.92 -10.73
C PHE A 31 5.13 8.22 -12.07
N VAL A 32 5.00 8.99 -13.16
CA VAL A 32 4.94 8.46 -14.53
C VAL A 32 6.21 7.68 -14.84
N VAL A 33 7.39 8.21 -14.55
CA VAL A 33 8.65 7.50 -14.80
C VAL A 33 8.76 6.23 -13.97
N ALA A 34 8.44 6.26 -12.68
CA ALA A 34 8.44 5.07 -11.84
C ALA A 34 7.46 3.99 -12.36
N ALA A 35 6.29 4.40 -12.85
CA ALA A 35 5.31 3.51 -13.46
C ALA A 35 5.79 2.91 -14.79
N LEU A 36 6.47 3.69 -15.63
CA LEU A 36 7.07 3.21 -16.88
C LEU A 36 8.20 2.22 -16.60
N LEU A 37 9.04 2.48 -15.59
CA LEU A 37 10.06 1.52 -15.14
C LEU A 37 9.41 0.23 -14.62
N GLY A 38 8.33 0.35 -13.84
CA GLY A 38 7.51 -0.79 -13.40
C GLY A 38 6.95 -1.61 -14.57
N THR A 39 6.40 -0.92 -15.57
CA THR A 39 5.86 -1.52 -16.79
C THR A 39 6.94 -2.29 -17.54
N ALA A 40 8.09 -1.67 -17.77
CA ALA A 40 9.22 -2.27 -18.45
C ALA A 40 9.77 -3.49 -17.67
N ALA A 41 9.92 -3.37 -16.35
CA ALA A 41 10.38 -4.47 -15.49
C ALA A 41 9.38 -5.64 -15.44
N GLY A 42 8.08 -5.33 -15.50
CA GLY A 42 6.99 -6.29 -15.60
C GLY A 42 7.05 -7.07 -16.91
N PHE A 43 6.89 -6.39 -18.05
CA PHE A 43 6.83 -7.05 -19.36
C PHE A 43 8.16 -7.65 -19.83
N SER A 44 9.31 -7.16 -19.37
CA SER A 44 10.62 -7.79 -19.66
C SER A 44 10.81 -9.14 -18.97
N GLY A 45 9.98 -9.48 -17.98
CA GLY A 45 10.12 -10.70 -17.18
C GLY A 45 11.33 -10.69 -16.24
N VAL A 46 12.08 -9.58 -16.16
CA VAL A 46 13.24 -9.44 -15.28
C VAL A 46 12.82 -9.62 -13.82
N PHE A 47 11.72 -8.97 -13.42
CA PHE A 47 11.18 -9.10 -12.08
C PHE A 47 10.79 -10.55 -11.74
N GLU A 48 10.09 -11.23 -12.66
CA GLU A 48 9.71 -12.62 -12.46
C GLU A 48 10.95 -13.54 -12.37
N ARG A 49 11.97 -13.30 -13.18
CA ARG A 49 13.21 -14.08 -13.12
C ARG A 49 13.92 -13.91 -11.78
N MET A 50 13.90 -12.72 -11.19
CA MET A 50 14.44 -12.46 -9.85
C MET A 50 13.60 -13.18 -8.78
N ILE A 51 12.28 -13.07 -8.84
CA ILE A 51 11.39 -13.60 -7.80
C ILE A 51 11.27 -15.13 -7.81
N ARG A 52 11.51 -15.79 -8.96
CA ARG A 52 11.60 -17.27 -9.02
C ARG A 52 12.73 -17.84 -8.17
N ARG A 53 13.73 -17.03 -7.78
CA ARG A 53 14.80 -17.47 -6.88
C ARG A 53 14.44 -17.42 -5.39
N ILE A 54 13.26 -16.89 -5.05
CA ILE A 54 12.84 -16.75 -3.66
C ILE A 54 12.08 -18.01 -3.21
N PRO A 55 12.63 -18.79 -2.27
CA PRO A 55 11.96 -19.93 -1.68
C PRO A 55 10.76 -19.50 -0.81
N VAL A 56 9.80 -20.41 -0.64
CA VAL A 56 8.58 -20.17 0.14
C VAL A 56 8.87 -19.82 1.62
N SER A 57 9.97 -20.34 2.18
CA SER A 57 10.44 -19.98 3.52
C SER A 57 10.81 -18.50 3.63
N LEU A 58 11.53 -17.95 2.65
CA LEU A 58 11.82 -16.51 2.60
C LEU A 58 10.55 -15.70 2.35
N ALA A 59 9.64 -16.17 1.49
CA ALA A 59 8.34 -15.53 1.29
C ALA A 59 7.54 -15.39 2.61
N SER A 60 7.51 -16.46 3.41
CA SER A 60 6.84 -16.46 4.72
C SER A 60 7.54 -15.53 5.72
N ALA A 61 8.88 -15.52 5.73
CA ALA A 61 9.67 -14.61 6.56
C ALA A 61 9.47 -13.13 6.17
N MET A 62 9.32 -12.83 4.87
CA MET A 62 8.99 -11.48 4.41
C MET A 62 7.63 -11.02 4.92
N LEU A 63 6.60 -11.87 4.86
CA LEU A 63 5.29 -11.56 5.43
C LEU A 63 5.38 -11.32 6.95
N ALA A 64 6.10 -12.18 7.67
CA ALA A 64 6.32 -12.00 9.10
C ALA A 64 7.01 -10.66 9.42
N GLY A 65 8.05 -10.30 8.66
CA GLY A 65 8.77 -9.03 8.84
C GLY A 65 7.89 -7.81 8.57
N VAL A 66 7.07 -7.84 7.52
CA VAL A 66 6.11 -6.78 7.22
C VAL A 66 5.09 -6.64 8.36
N LEU A 67 4.48 -7.74 8.81
CA LEU A 67 3.51 -7.73 9.90
C LEU A 67 4.13 -7.29 11.24
N LEU A 68 5.36 -7.70 11.53
CA LEU A 68 6.09 -7.30 12.73
C LEU A 68 6.26 -5.78 12.78
N ARG A 69 6.66 -5.15 11.67
CA ARG A 69 6.82 -3.70 11.60
C ARG A 69 5.52 -2.96 11.90
N PHE A 70 4.39 -3.42 11.35
CA PHE A 70 3.08 -2.86 11.71
C PHE A 70 2.76 -3.01 13.20
N GLY A 71 3.06 -4.17 13.78
CA GLY A 71 2.90 -4.38 15.22
C GLY A 71 3.75 -3.43 16.06
N LEU A 72 4.98 -3.16 15.64
CA LEU A 72 5.88 -2.21 16.31
C LEU A 72 5.44 -0.76 16.16
N ASP A 73 4.94 -0.36 14.99
CA ASP A 73 4.47 1.01 14.73
C ASP A 73 3.26 1.39 15.63
N VAL A 74 2.47 0.41 16.07
CA VAL A 74 1.40 0.64 17.06
C VAL A 74 1.97 1.16 18.39
N PHE A 75 3.10 0.63 18.87
CA PHE A 75 3.71 1.11 20.12
C PHE A 75 4.26 2.54 19.97
N VAL A 76 4.74 2.90 18.79
CA VAL A 76 5.15 4.28 18.48
C VAL A 76 3.94 5.22 18.51
N ALA A 77 2.78 4.80 18.00
CA ALA A 77 1.54 5.56 18.08
C ALA A 77 1.03 5.70 19.53
N MET A 78 1.15 4.63 20.34
CA MET A 78 0.76 4.62 21.76
C MET A 78 1.52 5.65 22.61
N GLN A 79 2.75 6.01 22.25
CA GLN A 79 3.49 7.08 22.94
C GLN A 79 2.80 8.44 22.85
N ARG A 80 2.02 8.69 21.79
CA ARG A 80 1.31 9.96 21.56
C ARG A 80 -0.15 9.91 21.99
N GLN A 81 -0.83 8.77 21.82
CA GLN A 81 -2.27 8.63 22.09
C GLN A 81 -2.61 7.27 22.71
N LEU A 82 -2.03 6.99 23.88
CA LEU A 82 -2.19 5.70 24.58
C LEU A 82 -3.66 5.30 24.78
N GLY A 83 -4.50 6.23 25.26
CA GLY A 83 -5.91 5.95 25.55
C GLY A 83 -6.70 5.54 24.31
N MET A 84 -6.50 6.23 23.18
CA MET A 84 -7.16 5.90 21.91
C MET A 84 -6.71 4.52 21.41
N ALA A 85 -5.41 4.26 21.41
CA ALA A 85 -4.86 2.99 20.95
C ALA A 85 -5.36 1.81 21.80
N LEU A 86 -5.39 1.94 23.14
CA LEU A 86 -5.90 0.90 24.03
C LEU A 86 -7.41 0.65 23.84
N ALA A 87 -8.21 1.71 23.67
CA ALA A 87 -9.64 1.58 23.42
C ALA A 87 -9.91 0.86 22.09
N MET A 88 -9.22 1.27 21.02
CA MET A 88 -9.29 0.63 19.71
C MET A 88 -8.87 -0.85 19.79
N PHE A 89 -7.78 -1.15 20.50
CA PHE A 89 -7.30 -2.52 20.67
C PHE A 89 -8.28 -3.40 21.45
N ALA A 90 -8.85 -2.88 22.54
CA ALA A 90 -9.87 -3.60 23.32
C ALA A 90 -11.12 -3.91 22.49
N VAL A 91 -11.60 -2.94 21.72
CA VAL A 91 -12.76 -3.11 20.82
C VAL A 91 -12.45 -4.13 19.74
N TYR A 92 -11.25 -4.09 19.15
CA TYR A 92 -10.83 -5.09 18.17
C TYR A 92 -10.84 -6.51 18.76
N LEU A 93 -10.24 -6.71 19.94
CA LEU A 93 -10.17 -8.02 20.58
C LEU A 93 -11.56 -8.59 20.92
N LEU A 94 -12.42 -7.76 21.51
CA LEU A 94 -13.80 -8.14 21.82
C LEU A 94 -14.60 -8.41 20.55
N GLY A 95 -14.46 -7.54 19.54
CA GLY A 95 -15.12 -7.67 18.25
C GLY A 95 -14.66 -8.89 17.45
N ARG A 96 -13.39 -9.27 17.52
CA ARG A 96 -12.86 -10.46 16.85
C ARG A 96 -13.46 -11.75 17.42
N ARG A 97 -13.94 -11.74 18.68
CA ARG A 97 -14.69 -12.85 19.26
C ARG A 97 -16.18 -12.78 18.92
N ALA A 98 -16.81 -11.61 19.03
CA ALA A 98 -18.27 -11.47 18.97
C ALA A 98 -18.81 -11.24 17.55
N PHE A 99 -18.15 -10.42 16.74
CA PHE A 99 -18.58 -10.01 15.40
C PHE A 99 -17.37 -9.86 14.45
N PRO A 100 -16.63 -10.94 14.18
CA PRO A 100 -15.33 -10.87 13.52
C PRO A 100 -15.30 -10.17 12.16
N ARG A 101 -16.39 -10.21 11.39
CA ARG A 101 -16.53 -9.49 10.12
C ARG A 101 -16.53 -7.96 10.30
N TYR A 102 -17.00 -7.45 11.43
CA TYR A 102 -17.15 -6.02 11.71
C TYR A 102 -16.13 -5.48 12.74
N ALA A 103 -15.24 -6.34 13.26
CA ALA A 103 -14.28 -5.95 14.30
C ALA A 103 -13.42 -4.74 13.91
N VAL A 104 -12.90 -4.71 12.68
CA VAL A 104 -12.09 -3.59 12.16
C VAL A 104 -12.93 -2.31 12.02
N ILE A 105 -14.18 -2.42 11.55
CA ILE A 105 -15.09 -1.28 11.38
C ILE A 105 -15.45 -0.68 12.75
N ALA A 106 -15.78 -1.51 13.74
CA ALA A 106 -16.06 -1.06 15.10
C ALA A 106 -14.84 -0.36 15.73
N THR A 107 -13.65 -0.90 15.49
CA THR A 107 -12.38 -0.31 15.96
C THR A 107 -12.17 1.08 15.37
N LEU A 108 -12.39 1.25 14.05
CA LEU A 108 -12.32 2.55 13.38
C LEU A 108 -13.35 3.54 13.95
N ALA A 109 -14.59 3.10 14.14
CA ALA A 109 -15.67 3.94 14.68
C ALA A 109 -15.32 4.49 16.07
N VAL A 110 -14.73 3.66 16.93
CA VAL A 110 -14.26 4.10 18.26
C VAL A 110 -13.10 5.09 18.15
N GLY A 111 -12.14 4.88 17.25
CA GLY A 111 -11.08 5.85 16.99
C GLY A 111 -11.62 7.22 16.55
N ILE A 112 -12.59 7.24 15.63
CA ILE A 112 -13.26 8.46 15.18
C ILE A 112 -14.01 9.13 16.34
N ALA A 113 -14.75 8.36 17.15
CA ALA A 113 -15.51 8.89 18.28
C ALA A 113 -14.59 9.53 19.33
N ILE A 114 -13.46 8.90 19.64
CA ILE A 114 -12.46 9.46 20.56
C ILE A 114 -11.86 10.73 19.97
N ALA A 115 -11.46 10.72 18.69
CA ALA A 115 -10.87 11.88 18.03
C ALA A 115 -11.83 13.09 17.96
N ALA A 116 -13.13 12.82 17.76
CA ALA A 116 -14.18 13.84 17.82
C ALA A 116 -14.35 14.38 19.24
N GLY A 117 -14.41 13.49 20.25
CA GLY A 117 -14.53 13.87 21.66
C GLY A 117 -13.33 14.64 22.22
N SER A 118 -12.12 14.40 21.68
CA SER A 118 -10.89 15.12 22.07
C SER A 118 -10.65 16.40 21.28
N GLY A 119 -11.55 16.78 20.35
CA GLY A 119 -11.39 17.98 19.52
C GLY A 119 -10.21 17.92 18.54
N THR A 120 -9.66 16.74 18.28
CA THR A 120 -8.54 16.53 17.34
C THR A 120 -9.02 16.32 15.90
N LEU A 121 -10.33 16.39 15.69
CA LEU A 121 -10.97 16.23 14.39
C LEU A 121 -11.06 17.59 13.68
N HIS A 122 -10.09 17.89 12.82
CA HIS A 122 -10.06 19.15 12.06
C HIS A 122 -10.98 19.07 10.82
N LEU A 123 -12.26 19.40 10.98
CA LEU A 123 -13.25 19.38 9.89
C LEU A 123 -13.56 20.75 9.28
N GLU A 124 -12.93 21.83 9.76
CA GLU A 124 -13.27 23.21 9.38
C GLU A 124 -13.16 23.47 7.87
N THR A 125 -12.23 22.81 7.20
CA THR A 125 -12.01 22.90 5.75
C THR A 125 -12.68 21.78 4.97
N ALA A 126 -13.32 20.82 5.65
CA ALA A 126 -13.93 19.67 5.01
C ALA A 126 -15.25 20.08 4.34
N GLN A 127 -15.26 20.08 3.02
CA GLN A 127 -16.46 20.33 2.22
C GLN A 127 -16.89 19.05 1.50
N LEU A 128 -18.12 18.63 1.75
CA LEU A 128 -18.73 17.54 0.99
C LEU A 128 -18.96 18.01 -0.45
N ARG A 129 -18.08 17.59 -1.35
CA ARG A 129 -18.16 17.84 -2.78
C ARG A 129 -17.89 16.55 -3.52
N LEU A 130 -18.49 16.41 -4.70
CA LEU A 130 -18.16 15.30 -5.59
C LEU A 130 -16.69 15.47 -6.05
N ALA A 131 -15.83 14.53 -5.65
CA ALA A 131 -14.43 14.54 -6.05
C ALA A 131 -14.35 14.44 -7.59
N ARG A 132 -13.59 15.35 -8.21
CA ARG A 132 -13.32 15.34 -9.65
C ARG A 132 -11.85 15.01 -9.87
N PRO A 133 -11.52 14.13 -10.82
CA PRO A 133 -10.13 13.88 -11.17
C PRO A 133 -9.53 15.17 -11.74
N GLU A 134 -8.52 15.71 -11.08
CA GLU A 134 -7.75 16.85 -11.56
C GLU A 134 -6.55 16.33 -12.33
N PHE A 135 -6.51 16.66 -13.62
CA PHE A 135 -5.37 16.32 -14.46
C PHE A 135 -4.25 17.35 -14.25
N VAL A 136 -3.05 16.88 -13.94
CA VAL A 136 -1.85 17.70 -13.85
C VAL A 136 -0.84 17.24 -14.89
N TRP A 137 -0.37 18.17 -15.72
CA TRP A 137 0.60 17.85 -16.76
C TRP A 137 1.95 17.46 -16.13
N PRO A 138 2.52 16.28 -16.45
CA PRO A 138 3.79 15.85 -15.89
C PRO A 138 4.95 16.69 -16.45
N THR A 139 5.81 17.17 -15.57
CA THR A 139 7.10 17.78 -15.93
C THR A 139 8.22 16.93 -15.37
N LEU A 140 9.33 16.78 -16.08
CA LEU A 140 10.46 15.98 -15.61
C LEU A 140 11.64 16.87 -15.23
N SER A 141 12.19 16.63 -14.05
CA SER A 141 13.45 17.22 -13.62
C SER A 141 14.40 16.13 -13.13
N TRP A 142 15.70 16.44 -13.11
CA TRP A 142 16.70 15.53 -12.56
C TRP A 142 16.48 15.27 -11.07
N GLN A 143 16.06 16.29 -10.33
CA GLN A 143 15.76 16.17 -8.91
C GLN A 143 14.59 15.22 -8.67
N ALA A 144 13.51 15.31 -9.46
CA ALA A 144 12.38 14.41 -9.36
C ALA A 144 12.73 12.97 -9.81
N LEU A 145 13.57 12.83 -10.84
CA LEU A 145 14.02 11.51 -11.32
C LEU A 145 14.81 10.76 -10.24
N PHE A 146 15.85 11.38 -9.69
CA PHE A 146 16.74 10.73 -8.72
C PHE A 146 16.21 10.77 -7.29
N GLY A 147 15.46 11.82 -6.92
CA GLY A 147 14.91 12.00 -5.57
C GLY A 147 13.58 11.30 -5.34
N ILE A 148 12.80 11.04 -6.40
CA ILE A 148 11.46 10.41 -6.29
C ILE A 148 11.34 9.18 -7.17
N ALA A 149 11.52 9.30 -8.50
CA ALA A 149 11.12 8.24 -9.43
C ALA A 149 11.87 6.91 -9.18
N LEU A 150 13.20 6.96 -9.10
CA LEU A 150 14.01 5.77 -8.85
C LEU A 150 13.79 5.18 -7.45
N PRO A 151 13.84 5.97 -6.36
CA PRO A 151 13.51 5.47 -5.03
C PRO A 151 12.11 4.84 -4.96
N LEU A 152 11.11 5.50 -5.53
CA LEU A 152 9.72 5.03 -5.53
C LEU A 152 9.58 3.70 -6.28
N PHE A 153 10.22 3.57 -7.45
CA PHE A 153 10.25 2.32 -8.21
C PHE A 153 10.88 1.19 -7.39
N VAL A 154 12.07 1.42 -6.80
CA VAL A 154 12.79 0.42 -6.02
C VAL A 154 11.99 0.00 -4.79
N VAL A 155 11.48 0.96 -4.02
CA VAL A 155 10.67 0.70 -2.83
C VAL A 155 9.41 -0.08 -3.18
N THR A 156 8.73 0.28 -4.27
CA THR A 156 7.50 -0.41 -4.71
C THR A 156 7.80 -1.85 -5.14
N MET A 157 8.87 -2.07 -5.90
CA MET A 157 9.24 -3.41 -6.36
C MET A 157 9.68 -4.31 -5.21
N ALA A 158 10.55 -3.80 -4.33
CA ALA A 158 11.16 -4.58 -3.26
C ALA A 158 10.26 -4.76 -2.03
N SER A 159 9.51 -3.73 -1.63
CA SER A 159 8.75 -3.73 -0.38
C SER A 159 7.30 -4.14 -0.54
N GLN A 160 6.72 -3.99 -1.74
CA GLN A 160 5.29 -4.27 -1.96
C GLN A 160 5.08 -5.43 -2.94
N ASN A 161 5.58 -5.30 -4.18
CA ASN A 161 5.37 -6.33 -5.20
C ASN A 161 6.02 -7.66 -4.81
N LEU A 162 7.23 -7.62 -4.27
CA LEU A 162 7.96 -8.80 -3.85
C LEU A 162 7.23 -9.57 -2.72
N PRO A 163 6.85 -8.96 -1.57
CA PRO A 163 5.97 -9.62 -0.58
C PRO A 163 4.61 -10.02 -1.15
N GLY A 164 4.00 -9.22 -2.03
CA GLY A 164 2.70 -9.53 -2.62
C GLY A 164 2.71 -10.84 -3.41
N VAL A 165 3.75 -11.07 -4.22
CA VAL A 165 3.93 -12.34 -4.93
C VAL A 165 4.24 -13.49 -3.97
N ALA A 166 5.04 -13.22 -2.93
CA ALA A 166 5.32 -14.20 -1.88
C ALA A 166 4.03 -14.70 -1.21
N VAL A 167 3.10 -13.80 -0.89
CA VAL A 167 1.77 -14.14 -0.34
C VAL A 167 0.94 -14.97 -1.31
N ILE A 168 0.86 -14.55 -2.57
CA ILE A 168 0.14 -15.28 -3.63
C ILE A 168 0.65 -16.73 -3.73
N ARG A 169 1.97 -16.92 -3.74
CA ARG A 169 2.60 -18.25 -3.82
C ARG A 169 2.40 -19.07 -2.55
N ALA A 170 2.56 -18.47 -1.37
CA ALA A 170 2.31 -19.15 -0.10
C ALA A 170 0.85 -19.60 0.05
N SER A 171 -0.07 -18.89 -0.63
CA SER A 171 -1.50 -19.24 -0.70
C SER A 171 -1.83 -20.25 -1.81
N GLY A 172 -0.84 -20.78 -2.53
CA GLY A 172 -1.04 -21.82 -3.56
C GLY A 172 -1.50 -21.32 -4.93
N TYR A 173 -1.56 -20.01 -5.17
CA TYR A 173 -2.01 -19.45 -6.44
C TYR A 173 -0.87 -19.25 -7.45
N ALA A 174 -1.09 -19.69 -8.68
CA ALA A 174 -0.14 -19.55 -9.80
C ALA A 174 -0.49 -18.37 -10.72
N VAL A 175 -0.35 -17.14 -10.22
CA VAL A 175 -0.63 -15.91 -11.00
C VAL A 175 0.52 -15.63 -11.99
N PRO A 176 0.24 -15.20 -13.24
CA PRO A 176 1.27 -14.76 -14.18
C PRO A 176 1.88 -13.42 -13.76
N ILE A 177 2.94 -13.48 -12.93
CA ILE A 177 3.52 -12.32 -12.26
C ILE A 177 4.00 -11.22 -13.22
N SER A 178 4.74 -11.58 -14.28
CA SER A 178 5.28 -10.60 -15.23
C SER A 178 4.18 -9.77 -15.92
N PRO A 179 3.14 -10.39 -16.54
CA PRO A 179 1.99 -9.65 -17.06
C PRO A 179 1.24 -8.84 -16.00
N THR A 180 1.06 -9.37 -14.79
CA THR A 180 0.35 -8.67 -13.71
C THR A 180 1.08 -7.37 -13.32
N ILE A 181 2.39 -7.43 -13.08
CA ILE A 181 3.18 -6.24 -12.75
C ILE A 181 3.24 -5.26 -13.93
N GLY A 182 3.36 -5.76 -15.16
CA GLY A 182 3.36 -4.94 -16.36
C GLY A 182 2.08 -4.11 -16.49
N TRP A 183 0.91 -4.75 -16.38
CA TRP A 183 -0.37 -4.07 -16.45
C TRP A 183 -0.63 -3.12 -15.27
N ILE A 184 -0.20 -3.45 -14.06
CA ILE A 184 -0.23 -2.51 -12.93
C ILE A 184 0.59 -1.26 -13.25
N GLY A 185 1.77 -1.42 -13.86
CA GLY A 185 2.60 -0.32 -14.33
C GLY A 185 1.89 0.56 -15.37
N VAL A 186 1.22 -0.06 -16.35
CA VAL A 186 0.46 0.68 -17.37
C VAL A 186 -0.65 1.51 -16.73
N VAL A 187 -1.44 0.89 -15.85
CA VAL A 187 -2.51 1.59 -15.13
C VAL A 187 -1.96 2.73 -14.28
N ASN A 188 -0.83 2.52 -13.61
CA ASN A 188 -0.15 3.59 -12.89
C ASN A 188 0.28 4.74 -13.80
N ALA A 189 0.87 4.46 -14.97
CA ALA A 189 1.30 5.50 -15.89
C ALA A 189 0.11 6.33 -16.39
N LEU A 190 -1.03 5.69 -16.64
CA LEU A 190 -2.27 6.35 -17.04
C LEU A 190 -2.91 7.18 -15.92
N LEU A 191 -2.85 6.71 -14.68
CA LEU A 191 -3.45 7.37 -13.53
C LEU A 191 -2.52 8.35 -12.81
N ALA A 192 -1.22 8.31 -13.08
CA ALA A 192 -0.23 9.19 -12.45
C ALA A 192 -0.53 10.69 -12.65
N PRO A 193 -0.97 11.17 -13.85
CA PRO A 193 -1.41 12.56 -14.03
C PRO A 193 -2.59 12.99 -13.15
N PHE A 194 -3.32 12.02 -12.57
CA PHE A 194 -4.41 12.24 -11.62
C PHE A 194 -3.98 11.99 -10.16
N GLY A 195 -2.67 11.97 -9.90
CA GLY A 195 -2.10 11.80 -8.56
C GLY A 195 -1.85 10.36 -8.12
N ALA A 196 -2.00 9.37 -9.01
CA ALA A 196 -1.67 7.98 -8.67
C ALA A 196 -0.15 7.79 -8.55
N TYR A 197 0.35 7.81 -7.31
CA TYR A 197 1.78 7.70 -7.03
C TYR A 197 2.31 6.25 -7.03
N GLY A 198 1.47 5.23 -7.08
CA GLY A 198 1.94 3.84 -7.20
C GLY A 198 0.98 2.80 -6.66
N LEU A 199 0.26 2.16 -7.57
CA LEU A 199 -0.48 0.91 -7.36
C LEU A 199 0.50 -0.27 -7.43
N ASN A 200 0.28 -1.27 -6.60
CA ASN A 200 1.12 -2.47 -6.46
C ASN A 200 0.29 -3.63 -5.90
N LEU A 201 0.89 -4.80 -5.82
CA LEU A 201 0.27 -5.96 -5.18
C LEU A 201 0.07 -5.69 -3.68
N ALA A 202 -1.17 -5.82 -3.22
CA ALA A 202 -1.56 -5.55 -1.85
C ALA A 202 -1.28 -6.78 -0.95
N ALA A 203 -0.05 -6.98 -0.49
CA ALA A 203 0.34 -8.19 0.26
C ALA A 203 -0.58 -8.50 1.46
N ILE A 204 -0.94 -7.49 2.26
CA ILE A 204 -1.77 -7.66 3.47
C ILE A 204 -3.21 -8.00 3.10
N THR A 205 -3.82 -7.18 2.24
CA THR A 205 -5.20 -7.40 1.79
C THR A 205 -5.33 -8.70 1.02
N ALA A 206 -4.32 -9.06 0.22
CA ALA A 206 -4.22 -10.34 -0.45
C ALA A 206 -4.22 -11.50 0.55
N ALA A 207 -3.42 -11.43 1.62
CA ALA A 207 -3.39 -12.48 2.64
C ALA A 207 -4.76 -12.66 3.33
N ILE A 208 -5.50 -11.56 3.54
CA ILE A 208 -6.87 -11.61 4.10
C ILE A 208 -7.86 -12.21 3.08
N CYS A 209 -7.83 -11.73 1.82
CA CYS A 209 -8.75 -12.16 0.77
C CYS A 209 -8.47 -13.57 0.24
N MET A 210 -7.26 -14.09 0.43
CA MET A 210 -6.85 -15.45 0.06
C MET A 210 -6.85 -16.40 1.26
N GLY A 211 -7.19 -15.90 2.45
CA GLY A 211 -7.37 -16.69 3.66
C GLY A 211 -8.67 -17.50 3.65
N ARG A 212 -8.75 -18.51 4.51
CA ARG A 212 -9.92 -19.39 4.65
C ARG A 212 -11.19 -18.64 5.07
N GLU A 213 -11.02 -17.47 5.67
CA GLU A 213 -12.12 -16.59 6.07
C GLU A 213 -12.86 -15.95 4.89
N ALA A 214 -12.22 -15.88 3.71
CA ALA A 214 -12.82 -15.32 2.50
C ALA A 214 -13.62 -16.36 1.70
N GLN A 215 -13.14 -17.60 1.64
CA GLN A 215 -13.84 -18.74 1.04
C GLN A 215 -13.38 -20.03 1.74
N GLU A 216 -14.33 -20.81 2.29
CA GLU A 216 -14.02 -22.04 3.05
C GLU A 216 -13.46 -23.17 2.17
N ASP A 217 -13.69 -23.11 0.85
CA ASP A 217 -13.19 -24.06 -0.15
C ASP A 217 -12.39 -23.31 -1.26
N PRO A 218 -11.05 -23.25 -1.16
CA PRO A 218 -10.17 -22.48 -2.07
C PRO A 218 -9.88 -23.15 -3.42
#